data_AF-A0A1C6IAR5-F1
#
_entry.id   AF-A0A1C6IAR5-F1
#
_cell.length_a   1.000
_cell.length_b   1.000
_cell.length_c   1.000
_cell.angle_alpha   90.00
_cell.angle_beta   90.00
_cell.angle_gamma   90.00
#
_symmetry.space_group_name_H-M   'P 1'
#
loop_
_entity.id
_entity.type
_entity.pdbx_description
1 polymer ?
#
loop_
_entity_poly.entity_id
_entity_poly.type
_entity_poly.pdbx_seq_one_letter_code
_entity_poly.pdbx_strand_id
1 'polypeptide(L)'
;MEQVIQVTGLCVVGALLALVVKRGSPETALLLAVGAAVVVALALAGVVKELLAFLGELGSASGVSADLFVPLYKTIGIALVVQVGGNLCRDAGESALASVVETAGTLCALLAALPLLRAVLDMLLELMG
;
A
#
# COMPACT_ATOMS: atom_id res chain seq x y z
N MET A 1 -0.14 -18.60 7.51
CA MET A 1 1.29 -18.91 7.77
C MET A 1 2.06 -19.21 6.49
N GLU A 2 1.52 -20.05 5.59
CA GLU A 2 2.21 -20.47 4.35
C GLU A 2 2.62 -19.30 3.43
N GLN A 3 1.72 -18.32 3.21
CA GLN A 3 1.97 -17.13 2.40
C GLN A 3 3.11 -16.24 2.94
N VAL A 4 3.20 -16.08 4.27
CA VAL A 4 4.25 -15.27 4.92
C VAL A 4 5.61 -15.92 4.70
N ILE A 5 5.70 -17.24 4.83
CA ILE A 5 6.94 -18.00 4.60
C ILE A 5 7.38 -17.89 3.13
N GLN A 6 6.44 -18.00 2.18
CA GLN A 6 6.73 -17.85 0.75
C GLN A 6 7.22 -16.44 0.40
N VAL A 7 6.54 -15.40 0.92
CA VAL A 7 6.94 -14.00 0.71
C VAL A 7 8.32 -13.73 1.30
N THR A 8 8.56 -14.13 2.55
CA THR A 8 9.87 -13.95 3.19
C THR A 8 10.98 -14.68 2.44
N GLY A 9 10.74 -15.93 2.03
CA GLY A 9 11.70 -16.70 1.24
C GLY A 9 12.04 -16.03 -0.09
N LEU A 10 11.02 -15.57 -0.82
CA LEU A 10 11.20 -14.87 -2.09
C LEU A 10 11.97 -13.55 -1.91
N CYS A 11 11.68 -12.77 -0.86
CA CYS A 11 12.41 -11.55 -0.54
C CYS A 11 13.88 -11.83 -0.23
N VAL A 12 14.18 -12.84 0.58
CA VAL A 12 15.57 -13.19 0.95
C VAL A 12 16.35 -13.67 -0.27
N VAL A 13 15.77 -14.57 -1.07
CA VAL A 13 16.42 -15.07 -2.29
C VAL A 13 16.62 -13.93 -3.30
N GLY A 14 15.61 -13.10 -3.52
CA GLY A 14 15.69 -11.92 -4.39
C GLY A 14 16.76 -10.94 -3.95
N ALA A 15 16.84 -10.63 -2.65
CA ALA A 15 17.86 -9.75 -2.09
C ALA A 15 19.28 -10.31 -2.26
N LEU A 16 19.47 -11.61 -2.02
CA LEU A 16 20.76 -12.27 -2.22
C LEU A 16 21.20 -12.26 -3.69
N LEU A 17 20.29 -12.57 -4.62
CA LEU A 17 20.55 -12.50 -6.06
C LEU A 17 20.88 -11.07 -6.50
N ALA A 18 20.12 -10.08 -6.04
CA ALA A 18 20.39 -8.67 -6.33
C ALA A 18 21.77 -8.24 -5.82
N LEU A 19 22.17 -8.68 -4.61
CA LEU A 19 23.48 -8.38 -4.03
C LEU A 19 24.64 -8.95 -4.88
N VAL A 20 24.48 -10.17 -5.41
CA VAL A 20 25.48 -10.82 -6.27
C VAL A 20 25.58 -10.08 -7.61
N VAL A 21 24.45 -9.73 -8.22
CA VAL A 21 24.38 -9.05 -9.52
C VAL A 21 24.91 -7.62 -9.45
N LYS A 22 24.73 -6.93 -8.31
CA LYS A 22 25.20 -5.55 -8.08
C LYS A 22 26.72 -5.39 -8.26
N ARG A 23 27.49 -6.48 -8.14
CA ARG A 23 28.94 -6.48 -8.42
C ARG A 23 29.29 -6.34 -9.90
N GLY A 24 28.38 -6.73 -10.80
CA GLY A 24 28.58 -6.65 -12.26
C GLY A 24 27.94 -5.42 -12.87
N SER A 25 26.66 -5.16 -12.60
CA SER A 25 25.96 -3.95 -13.06
C SER A 25 24.88 -3.55 -12.05
N PRO A 26 24.95 -2.32 -11.47
CA PRO A 26 23.99 -1.87 -10.47
C PRO A 26 22.56 -1.71 -11.04
N GLU A 27 22.46 -1.40 -12.34
CA GLU A 27 21.18 -1.22 -13.05
C GLU A 27 20.38 -2.53 -13.15
N THR A 28 21.06 -3.65 -13.43
CA THR A 28 20.40 -4.96 -13.52
C THR A 28 20.01 -5.49 -12.13
N ALA A 29 20.79 -5.18 -11.10
CA ALA A 29 20.44 -5.47 -9.71
C ALA A 29 19.18 -4.72 -9.27
N LEU A 30 19.03 -3.45 -9.69
CA LEU A 30 17.83 -2.67 -9.44
C LEU A 30 16.61 -3.28 -10.15
N LEU A 31 16.73 -3.62 -11.44
CA LEU A 31 15.63 -4.28 -12.19
C LEU A 31 15.20 -5.59 -11.53
N LEU A 32 16.15 -6.37 -11.00
CA LEU A 32 15.89 -7.62 -10.31
C LEU A 32 15.18 -7.40 -8.97
N ALA A 33 15.58 -6.37 -8.21
CA ALA A 33 14.91 -5.96 -6.98
C ALA A 33 13.48 -5.46 -7.23
N VAL A 34 13.27 -4.63 -8.27
CA VAL A 34 11.95 -4.19 -8.72
C VAL A 34 11.09 -5.40 -9.08
N GLY A 35 11.63 -6.34 -9.85
CA GLY A 35 10.93 -7.56 -10.24
C GLY A 35 10.50 -8.40 -9.03
N ALA A 36 11.39 -8.61 -8.07
CA ALA A 36 11.08 -9.31 -6.83
C ALA A 36 9.98 -8.58 -6.02
N ALA A 37 10.06 -7.26 -5.91
CA ALA A 37 9.04 -6.45 -5.22
C ALA A 37 7.67 -6.56 -5.89
N VAL A 38 7.60 -6.56 -7.23
CA VAL A 38 6.34 -6.75 -7.97
C VAL A 38 5.75 -8.12 -7.74
N VAL A 39 6.56 -9.19 -7.78
CA VAL A 39 6.06 -10.55 -7.53
C VAL A 39 5.52 -10.69 -6.11
N VAL A 40 6.22 -10.12 -5.12
CA VAL A 40 5.74 -10.09 -3.72
C VAL A 40 4.44 -9.29 -3.59
N ALA A 41 4.34 -8.13 -4.24
CA ALA A 41 3.14 -7.31 -4.22
C ALA A 41 1.93 -8.07 -4.84
N LEU A 42 2.15 -8.79 -5.94
CA LEU A 42 1.12 -9.64 -6.56
C LEU A 42 0.71 -10.81 -5.66
N ALA A 43 1.67 -11.45 -4.98
CA ALA A 43 1.36 -12.51 -4.01
C ALA A 43 0.51 -11.99 -2.84
N LEU A 44 0.80 -10.78 -2.35
CA LEU A 44 0.05 -10.13 -1.27
C LEU A 44 -1.31 -9.58 -1.70
N ALA A 45 -1.56 -9.39 -3.00
CA ALA A 45 -2.83 -8.88 -3.50
C ALA A 45 -4.03 -9.76 -3.11
N GLY A 46 -3.83 -11.08 -3.02
CA GLY A 46 -4.85 -12.02 -2.53
C GLY A 46 -5.25 -11.76 -1.08
N VAL A 47 -4.25 -11.56 -0.20
CA VAL A 47 -4.47 -11.25 1.23
C VAL A 47 -5.22 -9.93 1.40
N VAL A 48 -4.85 -8.91 0.62
CA VAL A 48 -5.57 -7.63 0.63
C VAL A 48 -7.01 -7.82 0.17
N LYS A 49 -7.26 -8.58 -0.90
CA LYS A 49 -8.61 -8.85 -1.40
C LYS A 49 -9.49 -9.56 -0.37
N GLU A 50 -8.95 -10.53 0.35
CA GLU A 50 -9.67 -11.26 1.39
C GLU A 50 -10.02 -10.36 2.58
N LEU A 51 -9.08 -9.51 3.00
CA LEU A 51 -9.33 -8.50 4.04
C LEU A 51 -10.41 -7.50 3.62
N LEU A 52 -10.38 -7.04 2.37
CA LEU A 52 -11.39 -6.13 1.82
C LEU A 52 -12.77 -6.79 1.75
N ALA A 53 -12.83 -8.06 1.35
CA ALA A 53 -14.08 -8.82 1.31
C ALA A 53 -14.69 -8.96 2.72
N PHE A 54 -13.89 -9.32 3.72
CA PHE A 54 -14.33 -9.41 5.11
C PHE A 54 -14.85 -8.07 5.65
N LEU A 55 -14.16 -6.97 5.36
CA LEU A 55 -14.61 -5.64 5.77
C LEU A 55 -15.92 -5.24 5.05
N GLY A 56 -16.12 -5.67 3.80
CA GLY A 56 -17.37 -5.49 3.07
C GLY A 56 -18.54 -6.29 3.68
N GLU A 57 -18.30 -7.54 4.07
CA GLU A 57 -19.27 -8.36 4.80
C GLU A 57 -19.67 -7.71 6.13
N LEU A 58 -18.70 -7.20 6.90
CA LEU A 58 -18.97 -6.45 8.13
C LEU A 58 -19.80 -5.19 7.89
N GLY A 59 -19.54 -4.45 6.81
CA GLY A 59 -20.35 -3.29 6.42
C GLY A 59 -21.81 -3.69 6.16
N SER A 60 -22.02 -4.79 5.41
CA SER A 60 -23.36 -5.29 5.12
C SER A 60 -24.11 -5.79 6.37
N ALA A 61 -23.39 -6.37 7.33
CA ALA A 61 -23.98 -6.91 8.56
C ALA A 61 -24.26 -5.86 9.64
N SER A 62 -23.50 -4.75 9.65
CA SER A 62 -23.59 -3.70 10.67
C SER A 62 -24.58 -2.57 10.34
N GLY A 63 -25.14 -2.55 9.12
CA GLY A 63 -25.99 -1.46 8.65
C GLY A 63 -25.23 -0.14 8.39
N VAL A 64 -23.89 -0.18 8.46
CA VAL A 64 -23.01 0.97 8.20
C VAL A 64 -22.90 1.15 6.69
N SER A 65 -23.11 2.38 6.22
CA SER A 65 -23.01 2.71 4.79
C SER A 65 -21.65 2.32 4.22
N ALA A 66 -21.65 1.72 3.03
CA ALA A 66 -20.42 1.36 2.31
C ALA A 66 -19.51 2.58 2.07
N ASP A 67 -20.09 3.78 2.04
CA ASP A 67 -19.39 5.05 1.89
C ASP A 67 -18.41 5.38 3.03
N LEU A 68 -18.54 4.78 4.22
CA LEU A 68 -17.53 4.89 5.28
C LEU A 68 -16.31 3.99 5.04
N PHE A 69 -16.52 2.84 4.43
CA PHE A 69 -15.46 1.86 4.20
C PHE A 69 -14.59 2.20 2.99
N VAL A 70 -15.18 2.84 1.96
CA VAL A 70 -14.45 3.27 0.75
C VAL A 70 -13.22 4.15 1.09
N PRO A 71 -13.32 5.20 1.94
CA PRO A 71 -12.18 5.96 2.43
C PRO A 71 -11.07 5.12 3.07
N LEU A 72 -11.43 4.14 3.91
CA LEU A 72 -10.48 3.26 4.60
C LEU A 72 -9.67 2.41 3.63
N TYR A 73 -10.32 1.78 2.66
CA TYR A 73 -9.61 0.96 1.67
C TYR A 73 -8.71 1.82 0.78
N LYS A 74 -9.18 3.03 0.44
CA LYS A 74 -8.43 3.97 -0.39
C LYS A 74 -7.14 4.44 0.30
N THR A 75 -7.18 4.73 1.61
CA THR A 75 -5.98 5.07 2.38
C THR A 75 -5.03 3.89 2.53
N ILE A 76 -5.51 2.67 2.76
CA ILE A 76 -4.66 1.46 2.77
C ILE A 76 -3.95 1.28 1.43
N GLY A 77 -4.69 1.41 0.32
CA GLY A 77 -4.13 1.30 -1.02
C GLY A 77 -3.07 2.37 -1.31
N ILE A 78 -3.34 3.62 -0.94
CA ILE A 78 -2.37 4.73 -1.07
C ILE A 78 -1.11 4.42 -0.27
N ALA A 79 -1.24 3.98 0.99
CA ALA A 79 -0.10 3.67 1.84
C ALA A 79 0.78 2.56 1.24
N LEU A 80 0.19 1.48 0.73
CA LEU A 80 0.94 0.38 0.10
C LEU A 80 1.72 0.86 -1.13
N VAL A 81 1.08 1.61 -2.02
CA VAL A 81 1.71 2.13 -3.24
C VAL A 81 2.86 3.08 -2.89
N VAL A 82 2.65 3.98 -1.93
CA VAL A 82 3.63 4.98 -1.50
C VAL A 82 4.83 4.32 -0.81
N GLN A 83 4.59 3.34 0.06
CA GLN A 83 5.65 2.63 0.77
C GLN A 83 6.53 1.84 -0.20
N VAL A 84 5.91 1.10 -1.13
CA VAL A 84 6.63 0.31 -2.14
C VAL A 84 7.39 1.23 -3.10
N GLY A 85 6.72 2.25 -3.65
CA GLY A 85 7.33 3.20 -4.58
C GLY A 85 8.47 4.01 -3.95
N GLY A 86 8.27 4.54 -2.74
CA GLY A 86 9.28 5.30 -2.01
C GLY A 86 10.52 4.47 -1.67
N ASN A 87 10.33 3.23 -1.19
CA ASN A 87 11.44 2.32 -0.93
C ASN A 87 12.20 1.97 -2.22
N LEU A 88 11.49 1.76 -3.33
CA LEU A 88 12.11 1.48 -4.61
C LEU A 88 12.95 2.65 -5.14
N CYS A 89 12.49 3.88 -4.97
CA CYS A 89 13.26 5.08 -5.26
C CYS A 89 14.52 5.17 -4.37
N ARG A 90 14.43 4.84 -3.07
CA ARG A 90 15.60 4.79 -2.18
C ARG A 90 16.60 3.71 -2.60
N ASP A 91 16.13 2.53 -2.99
CA ASP A 91 16.97 1.43 -3.46
C ASP A 91 17.69 1.78 -4.77
N ALA A 92 17.09 2.62 -5.61
CA ALA A 92 17.70 3.19 -6.81
C ALA A 92 18.74 4.30 -6.51
N GLY A 93 18.85 4.76 -5.26
CA GLY A 93 19.69 5.91 -4.86
C GLY A 93 18.99 7.26 -4.98
N GLU A 94 17.72 7.29 -5.39
CA GLU A 94 16.92 8.48 -5.65
C GLU A 94 16.08 8.90 -4.43
N SER A 95 16.75 9.26 -3.34
CA SER A 95 16.08 9.67 -2.08
C SER A 95 15.21 10.92 -2.23
N ALA A 96 15.55 11.84 -3.14
CA ALA A 96 14.73 13.02 -3.41
C ALA A 96 13.38 12.63 -4.02
N LEU A 97 13.37 11.71 -5.00
CA LEU A 97 12.14 11.20 -5.60
C LEU A 97 11.31 10.40 -4.60
N ALA A 98 11.96 9.61 -3.72
CA ALA A 98 11.28 8.91 -2.64
C ALA A 98 10.48 9.87 -1.75
N SER A 99 11.09 10.98 -1.32
CA SER A 99 10.42 12.01 -0.52
C SER A 99 9.25 12.67 -1.25
N VAL A 100 9.36 12.87 -2.56
CA VAL A 100 8.26 13.41 -3.38
C VAL A 100 7.08 12.44 -3.43
N VAL A 101 7.34 11.14 -3.62
CA VAL A 101 6.30 10.09 -3.60
C VAL A 101 5.61 10.01 -2.24
N GLU A 102 6.35 10.07 -1.14
CA GLU A 102 5.81 10.10 0.23
C GLU A 102 4.92 11.32 0.47
N THR A 103 5.35 12.49 -0.01
CA THR A 103 4.59 13.74 0.10
C THR A 103 3.29 13.67 -0.71
N ALA A 104 3.35 13.20 -1.95
CA ALA A 104 2.18 12.99 -2.79
C ALA A 104 1.19 12.00 -2.15
N GLY A 105 1.72 10.91 -1.59
CA GLY A 105 0.96 9.94 -0.81
C GLY A 105 0.18 10.54 0.34
N THR A 106 0.84 11.41 1.11
CA THR A 106 0.24 12.12 2.25
C THR A 106 -0.93 12.99 1.81
N LEU A 107 -0.76 13.75 0.72
CA LEU A 107 -1.82 14.59 0.17
C LEU A 107 -2.99 13.74 -0.35
N CYS A 108 -2.73 12.65 -1.05
CA CYS A 108 -3.77 11.72 -1.51
C CYS A 108 -4.52 11.08 -0.34
N ALA A 109 -3.83 10.71 0.74
CA ALA A 109 -4.44 10.15 1.94
C ALA A 109 -5.36 11.17 2.64
N LEU A 110 -4.94 12.44 2.72
CA LEU A 110 -5.78 13.54 3.23
C LEU A 110 -7.05 13.71 2.38
N LEU A 111 -6.93 13.68 1.05
CA LEU A 111 -8.08 13.76 0.15
C LEU A 111 -9.02 12.56 0.32
N ALA A 112 -8.47 11.36 0.54
CA ALA A 112 -9.25 10.16 0.81
C ALA A 112 -10.02 10.23 2.13
N ALA A 113 -9.57 11.02 3.12
CA ALA A 113 -10.25 11.23 4.39
C ALA A 113 -11.39 12.26 4.33
N LEU A 114 -11.49 13.08 3.27
CA LEU A 114 -12.53 14.11 3.14
C LEU A 114 -13.98 13.60 3.25
N PRO A 115 -14.37 12.44 2.67
CA PRO A 115 -15.74 11.92 2.79
C PRO A 115 -16.13 11.63 4.24
N LEU A 116 -15.19 11.09 5.04
CA LEU A 116 -15.40 10.85 6.47
C LEU A 116 -15.62 12.17 7.21
N LEU A 117 -14.82 13.20 6.89
CA LEU A 117 -14.94 14.51 7.51
C LEU A 117 -16.31 15.16 7.21
N ARG A 118 -16.82 14.99 5.97
CA ARG A 118 -18.16 15.45 5.58
C ARG A 118 -19.26 14.73 6.36
N ALA A 119 -19.19 13.40 6.46
CA ALA A 119 -20.16 12.62 7.22
C ALA A 119 -20.24 13.03 8.69
N VAL A 120 -19.09 13.32 9.31
CA VAL A 120 -19.05 13.85 10.69
C VAL A 120 -19.66 15.24 10.78
N LEU A 121 -19.37 16.13 9.82
CA LEU A 121 -19.94 17.47 9.80
C LEU A 121 -21.47 17.43 9.64
N ASP A 122 -21.99 16.58 8.76
CA ASP A 122 -23.43 16.43 8.54
C ASP A 122 -24.13 15.93 9.81
N MET A 123 -23.55 14.94 10.51
CA MET A 123 -24.08 14.45 11.80
C MET A 123 -24.10 15.56 12.88
N LEU A 124 -23.06 16.40 12.94
CA LEU A 124 -23.03 17.52 13.88
C LEU A 124 -24.08 18.59 13.56
N LEU A 125 -24.34 18.86 12.29
CA LEU A 125 -25.36 19.80 11.85
C LEU A 125 -26.77 19.28 12.15
N GLU A 126 -27.02 17.98 11.96
CA GLU A 126 -28.29 17.33 12.33
C GLU A 126 -28.57 17.38 13.84
N LEU A 127 -27.54 17.29 14.68
CA LEU A 127 -27.70 17.37 16.14
C LEU A 127 -27.88 18.80 16.66
N MET A 128 -27.47 19.81 15.90
CA MET A 128 -27.66 21.22 16.24
C MET A 128 -28.99 21.80 15.74
N GLY A 129 -29.65 21.14 14.78
CA GLY A 129 -30.99 21.49 14.28
C GLY A 129 -32.10 20.79 15.05
#